data_AF-A0A2A2EPX6-F1
#
_entry.id   AF-A0A2A2EPX6-F1
#
_cell.length_a   1.000
_cell.length_b   1.000
_cell.length_c   1.000
_cell.angle_alpha   90.00
_cell.angle_beta   90.00
_cell.angle_gamma   90.00
#
_symmetry.space_group_name_H-M   'P 1'
#
loop_
_entity.id
_entity.type
_entity.pdbx_description
1 polymer ?
#
loop_
_entity_poly.entity_id
_entity_poly.type
_entity_poly.pdbx_seq_one_letter_code
_entity_poly.pdbx_strand_id
1 'polypeptide(L)'
;MSKRSVDEADMTPRGAVMKHQKGAALIVVLSLLVVSLMLGLSSMQSSQIDERLAGNYKAQASAQMGAEGAVSLGLDSFRSLWGDEFSEKSVEEIAEELSPSSSFSYSDIFSNDTWHSYFGYSDSSLDCSEVDVCVYSIIYVDGDNDAGLREGVYIVGLAGGTGALSHPVLAQVSVGLVPLSDLDPLTVTSDLYDFEALSSGRFKMGREGDGNIGTSISVSRESDVSAVMSAIEGGPDKSGNYATNVDGEYVVYIEGGYPIFSSATALQELVDNVVDHYGNDADALAVLGTPDSPKISYVQPESGTYSYNESSAKSGILVVDGNFSWSGNNTYEGLIVVLGQTLAYNGGGGSIRGALVHASIAGSPGAREGDWSFGIGQASVTSNLNGGGDFSFVHSVEVLDTVARLLEPVSDGLIDISDMKKTDELKVMSWR
;
A
#
# COMPACT_ATOMS: atom_id res chain seq x y z
N MET A 1 50.57 9.32 64.37
CA MET A 1 50.75 8.06 65.12
C MET A 1 51.34 7.03 64.18
N SER A 2 52.29 6.17 64.50
CA SER A 2 53.35 6.10 65.49
C SER A 2 54.21 4.94 64.98
N LYS A 3 55.52 5.16 64.83
CA LYS A 3 56.52 4.10 64.56
C LYS A 3 56.45 3.04 65.67
N ARG A 4 56.78 1.78 65.34
CA ARG A 4 57.78 0.98 66.09
C ARG A 4 58.11 -0.33 65.37
N SER A 5 59.34 -0.38 64.88
CA SER A 5 60.18 -1.57 64.80
C SER A 5 60.52 -2.05 66.22
N VAL A 6 60.56 -3.37 66.45
CA VAL A 6 61.45 -4.01 67.44
C VAL A 6 61.86 -5.37 66.89
N ASP A 7 63.15 -5.62 67.04
CA ASP A 7 63.96 -6.71 66.56
C ASP A 7 63.80 -8.04 67.34
N GLU A 8 64.19 -9.13 66.65
CA GLU A 8 65.16 -10.16 67.08
C GLU A 8 64.90 -10.98 68.36
N ALA A 9 64.81 -12.32 68.18
CA ALA A 9 65.64 -13.28 68.90
C ALA A 9 65.52 -14.69 68.31
N ASP A 10 66.69 -15.20 67.91
CA ASP A 10 67.08 -16.58 67.70
C ASP A 10 66.68 -17.52 68.86
N MET A 11 66.24 -18.74 68.53
CA MET A 11 66.60 -19.96 69.28
C MET A 11 66.06 -21.20 68.58
N THR A 12 66.95 -21.96 67.93
CA THR A 12 66.70 -23.38 67.62
C THR A 12 66.88 -24.24 68.88
N PRO A 13 66.11 -25.34 69.03
CA PRO A 13 66.81 -26.63 69.05
C PRO A 13 66.10 -27.76 68.30
N ARG A 14 66.94 -28.67 67.80
CA ARG A 14 66.62 -29.99 67.24
C ARG A 14 65.65 -30.80 68.13
N GLY A 15 64.65 -31.42 67.49
CA GLY A 15 63.84 -32.48 68.07
C GLY A 15 63.06 -33.22 66.99
N ALA A 16 63.57 -34.36 66.56
CA ALA A 16 62.93 -35.23 65.58
C ALA A 16 61.62 -35.83 66.12
N VAL A 17 60.51 -35.67 65.40
CA VAL A 17 59.35 -36.58 65.44
C VAL A 17 58.77 -36.70 64.03
N MET A 18 59.11 -37.78 63.32
CA MET A 18 58.37 -38.20 62.12
C MET A 18 56.96 -38.66 62.53
N LYS A 19 55.90 -37.91 62.19
CA LYS A 19 54.50 -38.39 62.28
C LYS A 19 53.62 -37.84 61.13
N HIS A 20 53.46 -38.67 60.10
CA HIS A 20 52.27 -38.84 59.24
C HIS A 20 51.50 -37.57 58.79
N GLN A 21 52.06 -36.79 57.87
CA GLN A 21 51.32 -35.82 57.02
C GLN A 21 51.08 -36.36 55.60
N LYS A 22 50.72 -37.64 55.47
CA LYS A 22 50.40 -38.25 54.15
C LYS A 22 48.91 -38.24 53.80
N GLY A 23 48.07 -37.56 54.60
CA GLY A 23 46.61 -37.50 54.38
C GLY A 23 46.05 -36.13 53.95
N ALA A 24 46.69 -35.01 54.31
CA ALA A 24 46.11 -33.67 54.09
C ALA A 24 46.14 -33.20 52.63
N ALA A 25 47.23 -33.51 51.90
CA ALA A 25 47.35 -33.13 50.48
C ALA A 25 46.28 -33.80 49.61
N LEU A 26 45.90 -35.04 49.93
CA LEU A 26 44.84 -35.77 49.22
C LEU A 26 43.49 -35.07 49.39
N ILE A 27 43.17 -34.60 50.61
CA ILE A 27 41.90 -33.90 50.89
C ILE A 27 41.82 -32.57 50.14
N VAL A 28 42.93 -31.82 50.07
CA VAL A 28 42.98 -30.55 49.32
C VAL A 28 42.84 -30.77 47.81
N VAL A 29 43.51 -31.79 47.25
CA VAL A 29 43.36 -32.10 45.83
C VAL A 29 41.93 -32.57 45.52
N LEU A 30 41.33 -33.37 46.40
CA LEU A 30 39.96 -33.83 46.22
C LEU A 30 38.95 -32.67 46.31
N SER A 31 39.12 -31.73 47.24
CA SER A 31 38.24 -30.57 47.35
C SER A 31 38.36 -29.64 46.13
N LEU A 32 39.57 -29.42 45.62
CA LEU A 32 39.79 -28.64 44.38
C LEU A 32 39.17 -29.34 43.16
N LEU A 33 39.26 -30.67 43.09
CA LEU A 33 38.65 -31.45 42.01
C LEU A 33 37.12 -31.36 42.06
N VAL A 34 36.51 -31.49 43.25
CA VAL A 34 35.05 -31.35 43.43
C VAL A 34 34.58 -29.94 43.04
N VAL A 35 35.31 -28.89 43.43
CA VAL A 35 34.96 -27.51 43.04
C VAL A 35 35.05 -27.33 41.52
N SER A 36 36.10 -27.86 40.87
CA SER A 36 36.24 -27.82 39.41
C SER A 36 35.11 -28.58 38.70
N LEU A 37 34.72 -29.75 39.21
CA LEU A 37 33.59 -30.53 38.68
C LEU A 37 32.27 -29.77 38.83
N MET A 38 32.01 -29.13 39.98
CA MET A 38 30.81 -28.32 40.17
C MET A 38 30.76 -27.12 39.22
N LEU A 39 31.89 -26.44 39.00
CA LEU A 39 31.98 -25.36 38.02
C LEU A 39 31.71 -25.86 36.59
N GLY A 40 32.26 -27.03 36.23
CA GLY A 40 31.99 -27.66 34.92
C GLY A 40 30.53 -28.03 34.72
N LEU A 41 29.88 -28.61 35.74
CA LEU A 41 28.46 -28.95 35.69
C LEU A 41 27.56 -27.71 35.61
N SER A 42 27.87 -26.66 36.38
CA SER A 42 27.13 -25.39 36.31
C SER A 42 27.27 -24.73 34.94
N SER A 43 28.45 -24.78 34.31
CA SER A 43 28.65 -24.27 32.95
C SER A 43 27.81 -25.03 31.92
N MET A 44 27.75 -26.36 32.02
CA MET A 44 26.94 -27.19 31.10
C MET A 44 25.44 -26.95 31.30
N GLN A 45 24.98 -26.78 32.55
CA GLN A 45 23.59 -26.42 32.83
C GLN A 45 23.22 -25.04 32.29
N SER A 46 24.11 -24.05 32.42
CA SER A 46 23.90 -22.72 31.84
C SER A 46 23.75 -22.80 30.32
N SER A 47 24.61 -23.54 29.63
CA SER A 47 24.52 -23.71 28.17
C SER A 47 23.22 -24.42 27.73
N GLN A 48 22.73 -25.40 28.50
CA GLN A 48 21.44 -26.04 28.21
C GLN A 48 20.25 -25.08 28.40
N ILE A 49 20.33 -24.17 29.36
CA ILE A 49 19.31 -23.13 29.56
C ILE A 49 19.35 -22.15 28.39
N ASP A 50 20.54 -21.68 27.99
CA ASP A 50 20.69 -20.75 26.88
C ASP A 50 20.22 -21.35 25.55
N GLU A 51 20.50 -22.63 25.30
CA GLU A 51 20.01 -23.36 24.11
C GLU A 51 18.47 -23.47 24.11
N ARG A 52 17.85 -23.77 25.25
CA ARG A 52 16.38 -23.82 25.37
C ARG A 52 15.75 -22.44 25.20
N LEU A 53 16.35 -21.41 25.77
CA LEU A 53 15.88 -20.03 25.60
C LEU A 53 15.99 -19.61 24.13
N ALA A 54 17.14 -19.84 23.49
CA ALA A 54 17.33 -19.55 22.07
C ALA A 54 16.35 -20.34 21.18
N GLY A 55 16.10 -21.61 21.51
CA GLY A 55 15.12 -22.45 20.82
C GLY A 55 13.70 -21.90 20.95
N ASN A 56 13.28 -21.50 22.15
CA ASN A 56 11.97 -20.91 22.38
C ASN A 56 11.81 -19.56 21.67
N TYR A 57 12.83 -18.69 21.73
CA TYR A 57 12.81 -17.42 21.00
C TYR A 57 12.74 -17.62 19.50
N LYS A 58 13.49 -18.58 18.96
CA LYS A 58 13.42 -18.93 17.54
C LYS A 58 12.03 -19.42 17.17
N ALA A 59 11.47 -20.38 17.93
CA ALA A 59 10.14 -20.91 17.67
C ALA A 59 9.06 -19.81 17.72
N GLN A 60 9.15 -18.89 18.69
CA GLN A 60 8.23 -17.75 18.79
C GLN A 60 8.36 -16.78 17.61
N ALA A 61 9.58 -16.48 17.17
CA ALA A 61 9.82 -15.61 16.02
C ALA A 61 9.29 -16.26 14.72
N SER A 62 9.55 -17.55 14.50
CA SER A 62 9.03 -18.31 13.36
C SER A 62 7.49 -18.36 13.37
N ALA A 63 6.86 -18.54 14.54
CA ALA A 63 5.40 -18.43 14.69
C ALA A 63 4.89 -17.04 14.33
N GLN A 64 5.55 -15.97 14.77
CA GLN A 64 5.13 -14.62 14.43
C GLN A 64 5.25 -14.33 12.92
N MET A 65 6.35 -14.74 12.28
CA MET A 65 6.51 -14.62 10.82
C MET A 65 5.47 -15.45 10.05
N GLY A 66 5.14 -16.65 10.53
CA GLY A 66 4.09 -17.47 9.95
C GLY A 66 2.71 -16.79 10.02
N ALA A 67 2.41 -16.09 11.12
CA ALA A 67 1.15 -15.35 11.25
C ALA A 67 1.09 -14.15 10.29
N GLU A 68 2.19 -13.43 10.09
CA GLU A 68 2.30 -12.38 9.06
C GLU A 68 2.12 -12.94 7.64
N GLY A 69 2.72 -14.10 7.36
CA GLY A 69 2.50 -14.83 6.10
C GLY A 69 1.04 -15.25 5.90
N ALA A 70 0.39 -15.74 6.96
CA ALA A 70 -1.03 -16.09 6.92
C ALA A 70 -1.91 -14.87 6.59
N VAL A 71 -1.61 -13.69 7.16
CA VAL A 71 -2.31 -12.45 6.81
C VAL A 71 -2.12 -12.09 5.33
N SER A 72 -0.89 -12.17 4.80
CA SER A 72 -0.63 -11.90 3.38
C SER A 72 -1.44 -12.82 2.46
N LEU A 73 -1.56 -14.09 2.82
CA LEU A 73 -2.32 -15.08 2.05
C LEU A 73 -3.82 -14.85 2.17
N GLY A 74 -4.28 -14.42 3.34
CA GLY A 74 -5.65 -13.95 3.53
C GLY A 74 -5.96 -12.72 2.68
N LEU A 75 -4.98 -11.84 2.46
CA LEU A 75 -5.14 -10.67 1.59
C LEU A 75 -5.21 -11.06 0.12
N ASP A 76 -4.38 -11.99 -0.34
CA ASP A 76 -4.46 -12.52 -1.71
C ASP A 76 -5.78 -13.26 -1.94
N SER A 77 -6.23 -14.02 -0.96
CA SER A 77 -7.51 -14.73 -1.00
C SER A 77 -8.68 -13.75 -1.04
N PHE A 78 -8.65 -12.72 -0.19
CA PHE A 78 -9.58 -11.60 -0.26
C PHE A 78 -9.55 -10.95 -1.65
N ARG A 79 -8.38 -10.58 -2.17
CA ARG A 79 -8.24 -9.97 -3.50
C ARG A 79 -8.82 -10.83 -4.63
N SER A 80 -8.59 -12.14 -4.60
CA SER A 80 -9.14 -13.06 -5.61
C SER A 80 -10.66 -13.20 -5.53
N LEU A 81 -11.24 -13.17 -4.33
CA LEU A 81 -12.70 -13.11 -4.16
C LEU A 81 -13.28 -11.79 -4.70
N TRP A 82 -12.49 -10.73 -4.69
CA TRP A 82 -12.89 -9.40 -5.15
C TRP A 82 -12.72 -9.17 -6.67
N GLY A 83 -11.84 -9.92 -7.35
CA GLY A 83 -11.38 -9.60 -8.70
C GLY A 83 -12.34 -9.89 -9.86
N ASP A 84 -13.27 -10.85 -9.72
CA ASP A 84 -13.95 -11.43 -10.89
C ASP A 84 -15.50 -11.28 -10.91
N GLU A 85 -16.19 -10.99 -9.80
CA GLU A 85 -17.67 -11.16 -9.76
C GLU A 85 -18.53 -10.05 -9.11
N PHE A 86 -17.99 -8.98 -8.52
CA PHE A 86 -18.83 -8.03 -7.77
C PHE A 86 -18.74 -6.57 -8.23
N SER A 87 -19.60 -6.23 -9.19
CA SER A 87 -20.14 -4.89 -9.41
C SER A 87 -21.37 -4.61 -8.52
N GLU A 88 -21.91 -5.61 -7.79
CA GLU A 88 -23.22 -5.44 -7.13
C GLU A 88 -23.26 -5.65 -5.60
N LYS A 89 -22.26 -6.26 -4.96
CA LYS A 89 -22.34 -6.53 -3.50
C LYS A 89 -21.57 -5.50 -2.68
N SER A 90 -22.19 -5.04 -1.59
CA SER A 90 -21.52 -4.19 -0.62
C SER A 90 -20.56 -4.99 0.26
N VAL A 91 -19.62 -4.30 0.91
CA VAL A 91 -18.63 -4.94 1.79
C VAL A 91 -19.29 -5.60 2.99
N GLU A 92 -20.41 -5.07 3.43
CA GLU A 92 -21.23 -5.65 4.49
C GLU A 92 -21.82 -6.99 4.06
N GLU A 93 -22.28 -7.13 2.81
CA GLU A 93 -22.81 -8.39 2.28
C GLU A 93 -21.72 -9.46 2.12
N ILE A 94 -20.52 -9.05 1.66
CA ILE A 94 -19.36 -9.94 1.57
C ILE A 94 -18.89 -10.34 2.97
N ALA A 95 -18.85 -9.37 3.89
CA ALA A 95 -18.55 -9.63 5.29
C ALA A 95 -19.58 -10.58 5.89
N GLU A 96 -20.87 -10.45 5.61
CA GLU A 96 -21.93 -11.33 6.14
C GLU A 96 -21.85 -12.74 5.53
N GLU A 97 -21.45 -12.87 4.26
CA GLU A 97 -21.23 -14.16 3.60
C GLU A 97 -19.96 -14.88 4.11
N LEU A 98 -18.92 -14.12 4.44
CA LEU A 98 -17.66 -14.64 4.98
C LEU A 98 -17.66 -14.79 6.50
N SER A 99 -18.51 -14.03 7.21
CA SER A 99 -18.62 -14.10 8.66
C SER A 99 -19.45 -15.33 9.04
N PRO A 100 -18.88 -16.31 9.75
CA PRO A 100 -19.71 -17.31 10.40
C PRO A 100 -20.71 -16.56 11.32
N SER A 101 -22.00 -16.87 11.16
CA SER A 101 -23.22 -16.22 11.73
C SER A 101 -23.29 -15.93 13.26
N SER A 102 -22.18 -15.91 13.97
CA SER A 102 -22.07 -15.64 15.41
C SER A 102 -21.25 -14.38 15.66
N SER A 103 -21.84 -13.45 16.42
CA SER A 103 -21.13 -12.29 16.99
C SER A 103 -19.80 -12.71 17.63
N PHE A 104 -18.71 -12.18 17.11
CA PHE A 104 -17.35 -12.56 17.49
C PHE A 104 -16.89 -11.75 18.71
N SER A 105 -16.67 -12.38 19.86
CA SER A 105 -16.01 -11.71 20.98
C SER A 105 -14.50 -11.81 20.82
N TYR A 106 -13.77 -10.73 21.13
CA TYR A 106 -12.30 -10.77 21.22
C TYR A 106 -11.81 -11.93 22.10
N SER A 107 -12.58 -12.34 23.11
CA SER A 107 -12.27 -13.49 23.96
C SER A 107 -12.35 -14.86 23.27
N ASP A 108 -13.13 -14.99 22.20
CA ASP A 108 -13.29 -16.24 21.44
C ASP A 108 -12.05 -16.56 20.61
N ILE A 109 -11.33 -15.53 20.12
CA ILE A 109 -10.04 -15.64 19.41
C ILE A 109 -8.99 -16.38 20.25
N PHE A 110 -8.99 -16.13 21.56
CA PHE A 110 -7.97 -16.63 22.48
C PHE A 110 -8.42 -17.84 23.28
N SER A 111 -9.66 -18.30 23.11
CA SER A 111 -10.15 -19.51 23.77
C SER A 111 -9.64 -20.75 23.03
N ASN A 112 -8.87 -21.60 23.72
CA ASN A 112 -8.17 -22.76 23.13
C ASN A 112 -9.10 -23.81 22.47
N ASP A 113 -10.41 -23.76 22.70
CA ASP A 113 -11.35 -24.81 22.30
C ASP A 113 -12.07 -24.56 20.95
N THR A 114 -11.91 -23.39 20.31
CA THR A 114 -12.66 -23.01 19.09
C THR A 114 -11.81 -22.87 17.82
N TRP A 115 -10.49 -23.10 17.91
CA TRP A 115 -9.52 -22.85 16.82
C TRP A 115 -9.83 -23.64 15.54
N HIS A 116 -10.36 -24.86 15.66
CA HIS A 116 -10.66 -25.72 14.51
C HIS A 116 -12.03 -25.48 13.87
N SER A 117 -12.94 -24.75 14.52
CA SER A 117 -14.31 -24.58 14.01
C SER A 117 -14.54 -23.25 13.28
N TYR A 118 -13.67 -22.25 13.49
CA TYR A 118 -13.89 -20.89 12.98
C TYR A 118 -12.91 -20.45 11.88
N PHE A 119 -11.68 -20.97 11.86
CA PHE A 119 -10.71 -20.63 10.81
C PHE A 119 -10.92 -21.57 9.61
N GLY A 120 -11.60 -21.05 8.58
CA GLY A 120 -12.09 -21.82 7.44
C GLY A 120 -11.02 -22.36 6.49
N TYR A 121 -9.76 -21.92 6.59
CA TYR A 121 -8.70 -22.35 5.68
C TYR A 121 -7.38 -22.59 6.43
N SER A 122 -7.05 -23.87 6.63
CA SER A 122 -5.67 -24.31 6.85
C SER A 122 -5.19 -24.91 5.52
N ASP A 123 -4.57 -24.09 4.67
CA ASP A 123 -3.95 -24.65 3.49
C ASP A 123 -2.56 -25.20 3.88
N SER A 124 -2.39 -26.52 3.77
CA SER A 124 -1.09 -27.17 3.97
C SER A 124 -0.05 -26.79 2.91
N SER A 125 -0.46 -26.07 1.86
CA SER A 125 0.40 -25.54 0.80
C SER A 125 1.02 -24.19 1.12
N LEU A 126 0.54 -23.50 2.18
CA LEU A 126 1.12 -22.25 2.65
C LEU A 126 2.60 -22.51 2.96
N ASP A 127 3.50 -21.70 2.39
CA ASP A 127 4.96 -21.76 2.67
C ASP A 127 5.25 -21.22 4.08
N CYS A 128 4.62 -21.86 5.06
CA CYS A 128 4.89 -21.75 6.47
C CYS A 128 6.02 -22.71 6.84
N SER A 129 7.10 -22.71 6.05
CA SER A 129 8.17 -23.71 6.08
C SER A 129 8.86 -23.87 7.44
N GLU A 130 8.67 -22.94 8.37
CA GLU A 130 9.20 -23.02 9.74
C GLU A 130 8.15 -23.33 10.83
N VAL A 131 6.85 -23.43 10.50
CA VAL A 131 5.77 -23.68 11.47
C VAL A 131 4.76 -24.70 10.98
N ASP A 132 4.22 -25.49 11.91
CA ASP A 132 3.38 -26.65 11.56
C ASP A 132 2.03 -26.24 10.96
N VAL A 133 1.47 -25.10 11.40
CA VAL A 133 0.15 -24.62 11.00
C VAL A 133 0.14 -23.09 10.91
N CYS A 134 -0.41 -22.58 9.82
CA CYS A 134 -0.81 -21.18 9.66
C CYS A 134 -2.29 -21.13 9.27
N VAL A 135 -3.03 -20.20 9.85
CA VAL A 135 -4.44 -19.98 9.53
C VAL A 135 -4.71 -18.48 9.47
N TYR A 136 -5.61 -18.07 8.58
CA TYR A 136 -6.15 -16.73 8.57
C TYR A 136 -7.68 -16.79 8.61
N SER A 137 -8.31 -15.71 9.08
CA SER A 137 -9.74 -15.48 9.00
C SER A 137 -10.00 -14.03 8.62
N ILE A 138 -11.07 -13.79 7.88
CA ILE A 138 -11.54 -12.47 7.52
C ILE A 138 -12.73 -12.19 8.44
N ILE A 139 -12.63 -11.13 9.23
CA ILE A 139 -13.67 -10.73 10.18
C ILE A 139 -14.11 -9.31 9.85
N TYR A 140 -15.38 -9.01 10.06
CA TYR A 140 -15.86 -7.64 10.11
C TYR A 140 -16.05 -7.22 11.56
N VAL A 141 -15.55 -6.03 11.87
CA VAL A 141 -15.62 -5.42 13.19
C VAL A 141 -16.61 -4.27 13.09
N ASP A 142 -17.64 -4.29 13.93
CA ASP A 142 -18.56 -3.18 14.12
C ASP A 142 -17.90 -2.10 15.01
N GLY A 143 -18.25 -0.82 14.80
CA GLY A 143 -17.65 0.34 15.45
C GLY A 143 -17.78 0.39 16.98
N ASP A 144 -18.64 -0.46 17.57
CA ASP A 144 -18.82 -0.60 19.02
C ASP A 144 -18.22 -1.93 19.53
N ASN A 145 -16.88 -1.99 19.63
CA ASN A 145 -16.18 -3.16 20.15
C ASN A 145 -15.28 -2.82 21.35
N ASP A 146 -15.23 -3.74 22.33
CA ASP A 146 -14.39 -3.63 23.53
C ASP A 146 -12.87 -3.62 23.23
N ALA A 147 -12.48 -4.01 22.02
CA ALA A 147 -11.08 -4.08 21.58
C ALA A 147 -10.53 -2.71 21.15
N GLY A 148 -11.37 -1.69 21.01
CA GLY A 148 -10.97 -0.36 20.53
C GLY A 148 -10.52 -0.37 19.06
N LEU A 149 -10.91 -1.39 18.30
CA LEU A 149 -10.72 -1.45 16.85
C LEU A 149 -11.72 -0.52 16.17
N ARG A 150 -11.35 -0.02 14.99
CA ARG A 150 -12.28 0.76 14.16
C ARG A 150 -13.26 -0.19 13.47
N GLU A 151 -14.39 0.34 13.06
CA GLU A 151 -15.31 -0.36 12.18
C GLU A 151 -14.59 -0.72 10.86
N GLY A 152 -14.77 -1.95 10.37
CA GLY A 152 -14.20 -2.39 9.09
C GLY A 152 -13.85 -3.86 9.01
N VAL A 153 -13.33 -4.28 7.85
CA VAL A 153 -12.88 -5.65 7.61
C VAL A 153 -11.45 -5.82 8.12
N TYR A 154 -11.14 -6.94 8.73
CA TYR A 154 -9.81 -7.31 9.21
C TYR A 154 -9.46 -8.72 8.76
N ILE A 155 -8.23 -8.93 8.32
CA ILE A 155 -7.63 -10.26 8.21
C ILE A 155 -6.85 -10.52 9.48
N VAL A 156 -7.20 -11.61 10.17
CA VAL A 156 -6.51 -12.08 11.36
C VAL A 156 -5.71 -13.32 11.02
N GLY A 157 -4.39 -13.23 11.10
CA GLY A 157 -3.48 -14.35 10.89
C GLY A 157 -2.92 -14.88 12.21
N LEU A 158 -2.82 -16.19 12.29
CA LEU A 158 -2.25 -16.94 13.42
C LEU A 158 -1.37 -18.04 12.87
N ALA A 159 -0.28 -18.34 13.57
CA ALA A 159 0.53 -19.51 13.26
C ALA A 159 1.07 -20.16 14.52
N GLY A 160 1.33 -21.46 14.43
CA GLY A 160 1.68 -22.28 15.56
C GLY A 160 2.36 -23.57 15.17
N GLY A 161 3.09 -24.15 16.13
CA GLY A 161 3.69 -25.46 15.99
C GLY A 161 4.04 -26.09 17.33
N THR A 162 4.77 -27.20 17.30
CA THR A 162 5.22 -27.94 18.50
C THR A 162 6.24 -27.16 19.32
N GLY A 163 5.86 -26.04 19.92
CA GLY A 163 6.73 -25.27 20.81
C GLY A 163 6.43 -23.79 20.93
N ALA A 164 5.65 -23.22 20.01
CA ALA A 164 5.26 -21.82 20.07
C ALA A 164 3.92 -21.58 19.35
N LEU A 165 3.20 -20.58 19.84
CA LEU A 165 2.03 -19.99 19.20
C LEU A 165 2.34 -18.51 18.99
N SER A 166 1.98 -17.98 17.82
CA SER A 166 2.10 -16.57 17.53
C SER A 166 1.09 -15.77 18.34
N HIS A 167 1.32 -14.46 18.46
CA HIS A 167 0.20 -13.56 18.74
C HIS A 167 -0.60 -13.38 17.44
N PRO A 168 -1.91 -13.07 17.51
CA PRO A 168 -2.66 -12.74 16.32
C PRO A 168 -2.09 -11.49 15.67
N VAL A 169 -1.92 -11.55 14.36
CA VAL A 169 -1.62 -10.39 13.52
C VAL A 169 -2.93 -9.95 12.90
N LEU A 170 -3.33 -8.71 13.16
CA LEU A 170 -4.49 -8.10 12.54
C LEU A 170 -4.02 -7.15 11.45
N ALA A 171 -4.51 -7.33 10.23
CA ALA A 171 -4.43 -6.33 9.18
C ALA A 171 -5.84 -5.84 8.89
N GLN A 172 -6.08 -4.54 9.07
CA GLN A 172 -7.31 -3.95 8.60
C GLN A 172 -7.30 -3.98 7.07
N VAL A 173 -8.29 -4.65 6.50
CA VAL A 173 -8.61 -4.51 5.08
C VAL A 173 -9.47 -3.28 4.94
N SER A 174 -8.76 -2.25 4.62
CA SER A 174 -9.31 -1.06 4.03
C SER A 174 -9.30 -1.40 2.49
N VAL A 175 -10.33 -1.06 1.68
CA VAL A 175 -10.39 -1.21 0.20
C VAL A 175 -10.49 0.14 -0.54
N GLY A 176 -9.42 0.80 -1.00
CA GLY A 176 -9.34 2.23 -1.31
C GLY A 176 -9.59 2.74 -2.69
N LEU A 177 -10.05 4.00 -2.72
CA LEU A 177 -9.68 4.93 -3.77
C LEU A 177 -8.17 4.86 -3.97
N VAL A 178 -7.78 4.41 -5.17
CA VAL A 178 -6.41 4.40 -5.64
C VAL A 178 -5.74 5.71 -5.21
N PRO A 179 -4.58 5.68 -4.52
CA PRO A 179 -3.87 6.90 -4.18
C PRO A 179 -3.68 7.68 -5.49
N LEU A 180 -4.36 8.82 -5.61
CA LEU A 180 -4.25 9.58 -6.86
C LEU A 180 -2.80 10.01 -7.11
N SER A 181 -1.99 10.06 -6.04
CA SER A 181 -0.54 10.23 -6.04
C SER A 181 0.25 9.16 -6.80
N ASP A 182 -0.32 7.98 -7.03
CA ASP A 182 0.34 6.91 -7.75
C ASP A 182 0.20 7.09 -9.27
N LEU A 183 -0.77 7.90 -9.72
CA LEU A 183 -0.99 8.17 -11.14
C LEU A 183 0.26 8.77 -11.80
N ASP A 184 0.50 8.41 -13.06
CA ASP A 184 1.47 9.13 -13.87
C ASP A 184 0.88 10.47 -14.33
N PRO A 185 1.72 11.47 -14.68
CA PRO A 185 1.24 12.75 -15.23
C PRO A 185 0.21 12.57 -16.35
N LEU A 186 0.41 11.56 -17.21
CA LEU A 186 -0.59 11.08 -18.17
C LEU A 186 -0.77 9.57 -18.00
N THR A 187 -2.00 9.14 -17.75
CA THR A 187 -2.38 7.73 -17.66
C THR A 187 -3.41 7.43 -18.74
N VAL A 188 -3.16 6.48 -19.63
CA VAL A 188 -4.11 6.05 -20.68
C VAL A 188 -4.60 4.65 -20.35
N THR A 189 -5.86 4.51 -19.95
CA THR A 189 -6.41 3.22 -19.50
C THR A 189 -7.11 2.44 -20.60
N SER A 190 -7.44 3.09 -21.71
CA SER A 190 -8.04 2.46 -22.90
C SER A 190 -7.01 2.17 -23.99
N ASP A 191 -7.41 1.37 -24.98
CA ASP A 191 -6.65 1.05 -26.18
C ASP A 191 -6.18 2.30 -26.92
N LEU A 192 -4.88 2.42 -27.16
CA LEU A 192 -4.32 3.54 -27.90
C LEU A 192 -4.37 3.26 -29.42
N TYR A 193 -5.06 4.10 -30.17
CA TYR A 193 -5.04 4.06 -31.64
C TYR A 193 -4.00 4.99 -32.25
N ASP A 194 -3.91 6.20 -31.70
CA ASP A 194 -2.97 7.19 -32.18
C ASP A 194 -2.41 7.99 -31.01
N PHE A 195 -1.11 8.25 -31.08
CA PHE A 195 -0.39 9.02 -30.09
C PHE A 195 0.62 9.92 -30.78
N GLU A 196 0.33 11.21 -30.75
CA GLU A 196 1.24 12.24 -31.20
C GLU A 196 1.98 12.82 -29.99
N ALA A 197 3.25 12.45 -29.84
CA ALA A 197 4.09 12.98 -28.78
C ALA A 197 4.19 14.51 -28.86
N LEU A 198 4.00 15.17 -27.72
CA LEU A 198 4.10 16.61 -27.55
C LEU A 198 5.54 17.05 -27.93
N SER A 199 5.67 17.71 -29.09
CA SER A 199 6.94 17.81 -29.81
C SER A 199 7.62 19.18 -29.76
N SER A 200 7.20 20.09 -28.87
CA SER A 200 7.87 21.38 -28.73
C SER A 200 9.01 21.24 -27.72
N GLY A 201 10.17 21.85 -27.98
CA GLY A 201 11.25 21.98 -26.97
C GLY A 201 10.86 22.83 -25.73
N ARG A 202 9.60 23.26 -25.69
CA ARG A 202 8.95 24.05 -24.63
C ARG A 202 7.93 23.22 -23.84
N PHE A 203 7.68 21.99 -24.27
CA PHE A 203 6.87 21.02 -23.56
C PHE A 203 7.71 20.34 -22.47
N LYS A 204 7.14 20.12 -21.28
CA LYS A 204 7.76 19.32 -20.23
C LYS A 204 6.72 18.45 -19.54
N MET A 205 7.06 17.21 -19.26
CA MET A 205 6.32 16.31 -18.40
C MET A 205 7.26 15.89 -17.27
N GLY A 206 7.00 16.44 -16.08
CA GLY A 206 7.88 16.36 -14.92
C GLY A 206 7.14 15.87 -13.69
N ARG A 207 7.89 15.72 -12.60
CA ARG A 207 7.41 15.33 -11.28
C ARG A 207 7.94 16.32 -10.25
N GLU A 208 7.13 16.66 -9.26
CA GLU A 208 7.45 17.55 -8.14
C GLU A 208 7.16 16.84 -6.82
N GLY A 209 8.06 16.98 -5.84
CA GLY A 209 7.95 16.39 -4.51
C GLY A 209 8.74 15.09 -4.32
N ASP A 210 8.96 14.74 -3.06
CA ASP A 210 9.58 13.48 -2.65
C ASP A 210 8.60 12.31 -2.83
N GLY A 211 9.10 11.08 -3.01
CA GLY A 211 8.26 9.86 -3.12
C GLY A 211 7.75 9.52 -4.53
N ASN A 212 8.10 10.32 -5.53
CA ASN A 212 7.74 10.08 -6.93
C ASN A 212 8.57 8.92 -7.56
N ILE A 213 7.96 7.74 -7.74
CA ILE A 213 8.64 6.54 -8.30
C ILE A 213 8.20 6.13 -9.72
N GLY A 214 7.14 6.75 -10.28
CA GLY A 214 6.57 6.34 -11.57
C GLY A 214 7.21 7.01 -12.79
N THR A 215 6.55 6.88 -13.95
CA THR A 215 7.00 7.38 -15.25
C THR A 215 6.32 8.70 -15.65
N SER A 216 6.49 9.13 -16.91
CA SER A 216 5.74 10.24 -17.46
C SER A 216 4.36 9.80 -17.97
N ILE A 217 4.31 8.62 -18.59
CA ILE A 217 3.12 8.10 -19.24
C ILE A 217 2.91 6.63 -18.87
N SER A 218 1.74 6.28 -18.36
CA SER A 218 1.32 4.87 -18.28
C SER A 218 0.29 4.53 -19.33
N VAL A 219 0.36 3.29 -19.80
CA VAL A 219 -0.59 2.68 -20.72
C VAL A 219 -1.12 1.36 -20.16
N SER A 220 -2.35 1.01 -20.51
CA SER A 220 -2.99 -0.24 -20.07
C SER A 220 -2.65 -1.47 -20.91
N ARG A 221 -1.86 -1.32 -21.97
CA ARG A 221 -1.40 -2.45 -22.79
C ARG A 221 0.09 -2.37 -23.10
N GLU A 222 0.76 -3.49 -22.95
CA GLU A 222 2.18 -3.63 -23.29
C GLU A 222 2.46 -3.30 -24.77
N SER A 223 1.52 -3.62 -25.68
CA SER A 223 1.64 -3.28 -27.11
C SER A 223 1.80 -1.78 -27.36
N ASP A 224 1.15 -0.97 -26.53
CA ASP A 224 1.00 0.47 -26.73
C ASP A 224 2.26 1.22 -26.28
N VAL A 225 3.06 0.60 -25.37
CA VAL A 225 4.35 1.13 -24.92
C VAL A 225 5.25 1.43 -26.12
N SER A 226 5.38 0.47 -27.04
CA SER A 226 6.25 0.62 -28.22
C SER A 226 5.81 1.76 -29.16
N ALA A 227 4.49 1.99 -29.28
CA ALA A 227 3.92 3.05 -30.09
C ALA A 227 4.19 4.43 -29.48
N VAL A 228 3.96 4.59 -28.18
CA VAL A 228 4.23 5.83 -27.43
C VAL A 228 5.73 6.14 -27.45
N MET A 229 6.57 5.15 -27.14
CA MET A 229 8.04 5.30 -27.18
C MET A 229 8.50 5.73 -28.57
N SER A 230 8.02 5.09 -29.64
CA SER A 230 8.39 5.44 -31.02
C SER A 230 7.97 6.87 -31.38
N ALA A 231 6.81 7.33 -30.92
CA ALA A 231 6.35 8.70 -31.16
C ALA A 231 7.20 9.75 -30.43
N ILE A 232 7.66 9.42 -29.21
CA ILE A 232 8.55 10.26 -28.41
C ILE A 232 9.96 10.28 -29.02
N GLU A 233 10.57 9.13 -29.30
CA GLU A 233 11.94 9.06 -29.84
C GLU A 233 12.03 9.58 -31.28
N GLY A 234 10.96 9.42 -32.06
CA GLY A 234 10.91 9.78 -33.47
C GLY A 234 10.95 11.28 -33.76
N GLY A 235 11.02 12.17 -32.76
CA GLY A 235 11.14 13.61 -33.01
C GLY A 235 12.33 14.29 -32.33
N PRO A 236 12.69 15.47 -32.84
CA PRO A 236 13.91 16.17 -32.44
C PRO A 236 13.84 16.59 -30.96
N ASP A 237 14.85 16.20 -30.17
CA ASP A 237 15.04 16.61 -28.77
C ASP A 237 13.87 16.30 -27.82
N LYS A 238 13.10 15.24 -28.12
CA LYS A 238 11.84 14.94 -27.41
C LYS A 238 12.02 14.20 -26.09
N SER A 239 12.97 13.26 -25.96
CA SER A 239 13.07 12.40 -24.77
C SER A 239 13.45 13.15 -23.50
N GLY A 240 14.25 14.23 -23.61
CA GLY A 240 14.64 15.06 -22.47
C GLY A 240 13.50 15.86 -21.84
N ASN A 241 12.32 15.87 -22.45
CA ASN A 241 11.14 16.56 -21.93
C ASN A 241 10.27 15.67 -21.04
N TYR A 242 10.54 14.38 -20.94
CA TYR A 242 9.75 13.42 -20.16
C TYR A 242 10.58 12.93 -18.96
N ALA A 243 9.99 12.99 -17.77
CA ALA A 243 10.55 12.37 -16.57
C ALA A 243 10.62 10.84 -16.72
N THR A 244 11.70 10.27 -16.21
CA THR A 244 11.94 8.82 -16.20
C THR A 244 11.78 8.26 -14.80
N ASN A 245 11.41 6.99 -14.71
CA ASN A 245 11.48 6.22 -13.46
C ASN A 245 12.94 5.91 -13.07
N VAL A 246 13.12 5.10 -12.01
CA VAL A 246 14.42 4.63 -11.52
C VAL A 246 15.22 3.82 -12.54
N ASP A 247 14.53 3.19 -13.50
CA ASP A 247 15.11 2.37 -14.56
C ASP A 247 15.39 3.17 -15.84
N GLY A 248 15.06 4.46 -15.87
CA GLY A 248 15.26 5.33 -17.02
C GLY A 248 14.14 5.29 -18.07
N GLU A 249 13.01 4.65 -17.75
CA GLU A 249 11.85 4.54 -18.62
C GLU A 249 10.90 5.71 -18.42
N TYR A 250 10.39 6.28 -19.51
CA TYR A 250 9.41 7.37 -19.49
C TYR A 250 7.99 6.90 -19.85
N VAL A 251 7.85 5.64 -20.30
CA VAL A 251 6.56 4.97 -20.53
C VAL A 251 6.60 3.59 -19.88
N VAL A 252 5.59 3.25 -19.08
CA VAL A 252 5.45 1.91 -18.47
C VAL A 252 4.06 1.35 -18.74
N TYR A 253 4.01 0.05 -18.97
CA TYR A 253 2.77 -0.73 -18.92
C TYR A 253 2.45 -1.05 -17.46
N ILE A 254 1.26 -0.67 -17.01
CA ILE A 254 0.80 -1.00 -15.65
C ILE A 254 -0.11 -2.22 -15.76
N GLU A 255 0.43 -3.38 -15.39
CA GLU A 255 -0.32 -4.63 -15.33
C GLU A 255 -1.45 -4.53 -14.30
N GLY A 256 -2.70 -4.75 -14.74
CA GLY A 256 -3.91 -4.54 -13.93
C GLY A 256 -4.37 -3.07 -13.83
N GLY A 257 -3.55 -2.13 -14.29
CA GLY A 257 -3.83 -0.69 -14.25
C GLY A 257 -4.11 -0.14 -12.85
N TYR A 258 -4.64 1.07 -12.80
CA TYR A 258 -5.21 1.63 -11.58
C TYR A 258 -6.65 1.11 -11.45
N PRO A 259 -6.99 0.27 -10.45
CA PRO A 259 -8.23 -0.53 -10.45
C PRO A 259 -9.50 0.23 -10.83
N ILE A 260 -9.67 1.44 -10.31
CA ILE A 260 -10.84 2.28 -10.57
C ILE A 260 -10.86 2.84 -11.99
N PHE A 261 -9.71 3.15 -12.58
CA PHE A 261 -9.62 3.73 -13.93
C PHE A 261 -9.42 2.66 -15.02
N SER A 262 -8.99 1.45 -14.66
CA SER A 262 -8.79 0.31 -15.58
C SER A 262 -10.00 -0.62 -15.68
N SER A 263 -10.96 -0.54 -14.76
CA SER A 263 -12.27 -1.19 -14.86
C SER A 263 -13.34 -0.20 -15.34
N ALA A 264 -13.98 -0.51 -16.47
CA ALA A 264 -14.99 0.37 -17.04
C ALA A 264 -16.20 0.49 -16.11
N THR A 265 -16.55 -0.61 -15.45
CA THR A 265 -17.60 -0.69 -14.43
C THR A 265 -17.25 0.12 -13.20
N ALA A 266 -16.05 -0.03 -12.64
CA ALA A 266 -15.64 0.74 -11.46
C ALA A 266 -15.56 2.25 -11.76
N LEU A 267 -15.13 2.61 -12.97
CA LEU A 267 -15.11 4.00 -13.40
C LEU A 267 -16.53 4.55 -13.58
N GLN A 268 -17.45 3.76 -14.12
CA GLN A 268 -18.86 4.11 -14.25
C GLN A 268 -19.49 4.36 -12.87
N GLU A 269 -19.30 3.44 -11.94
CA GLU A 269 -19.78 3.57 -10.55
C GLU A 269 -19.21 4.81 -9.86
N LEU A 270 -17.90 5.09 -10.02
CA LEU A 270 -17.29 6.31 -9.49
C LEU A 270 -17.97 7.56 -10.06
N VAL A 271 -18.14 7.61 -11.39
CA VAL A 271 -18.75 8.76 -12.06
C VAL A 271 -20.20 8.93 -11.64
N ASP A 272 -20.96 7.84 -11.54
CA ASP A 272 -22.36 7.88 -11.11
C ASP A 272 -22.48 8.34 -9.66
N ASN A 273 -21.65 7.84 -8.75
CA ASN A 273 -21.62 8.28 -7.36
C ASN A 273 -21.23 9.77 -7.26
N VAL A 274 -20.27 10.24 -8.06
CA VAL A 274 -19.90 11.66 -8.12
C VAL A 274 -21.09 12.52 -8.54
N VAL A 275 -21.78 12.13 -9.62
CA VAL A 275 -22.89 12.91 -10.15
C VAL A 275 -24.09 12.88 -9.19
N ASP A 276 -24.36 11.73 -8.56
CA ASP A 276 -25.48 11.56 -7.65
C ASP A 276 -25.24 12.31 -6.32
N HIS A 277 -24.02 12.27 -5.78
CA HIS A 277 -23.65 12.95 -4.54
C HIS A 277 -23.63 14.48 -4.71
N TYR A 278 -23.04 14.99 -5.79
CA TYR A 278 -22.91 16.43 -6.02
C TYR A 278 -24.05 17.06 -6.84
N GLY A 279 -24.96 16.23 -7.35
CA GLY A 279 -26.35 16.57 -7.60
C GLY A 279 -26.79 16.68 -9.05
N ASN A 280 -28.10 16.45 -9.23
CA ASN A 280 -28.90 16.53 -10.47
C ASN A 280 -28.96 17.91 -11.17
N ASP A 281 -28.14 18.88 -10.73
CA ASP A 281 -28.03 20.20 -11.34
C ASP A 281 -26.74 20.25 -12.16
N ALA A 282 -26.85 19.82 -13.43
CA ALA A 282 -25.73 19.76 -14.36
C ALA A 282 -24.99 21.11 -14.50
N ASP A 283 -25.68 22.23 -14.27
CA ASP A 283 -25.08 23.57 -14.29
C ASP A 283 -24.23 23.85 -13.04
N ALA A 284 -24.56 23.25 -11.90
CA ALA A 284 -23.77 23.37 -10.67
C ALA A 284 -22.50 22.50 -10.72
N LEU A 285 -22.56 21.32 -11.37
CA LEU A 285 -21.42 20.42 -11.57
C LEU A 285 -20.40 20.94 -12.58
N ALA A 286 -20.79 21.83 -13.50
CA ALA A 286 -19.88 22.44 -14.46
C ALA A 286 -18.98 23.55 -13.85
N VAL A 287 -19.20 23.93 -12.59
CA VAL A 287 -18.41 24.99 -11.93
C VAL A 287 -17.10 24.43 -11.39
N LEU A 288 -16.02 24.73 -12.10
CA LEU A 288 -14.65 24.39 -11.70
C LEU A 288 -14.27 25.03 -10.37
N GLY A 289 -13.54 24.27 -9.55
CA GLY A 289 -12.95 24.75 -8.30
C GLY A 289 -11.77 25.71 -8.51
N THR A 290 -11.25 26.23 -7.41
CA THR A 290 -10.05 27.08 -7.36
C THR A 290 -9.01 26.44 -6.45
N PRO A 291 -7.71 26.75 -6.54
CA PRO A 291 -6.70 26.19 -5.63
C PRO A 291 -7.05 26.30 -4.13
N ASP A 292 -7.69 27.40 -3.72
CA ASP A 292 -8.12 27.61 -2.33
C ASP A 292 -9.41 26.86 -1.94
N SER A 293 -10.15 26.35 -2.93
CA SER A 293 -11.43 25.65 -2.76
C SER A 293 -11.62 24.69 -3.93
N PRO A 294 -10.88 23.57 -3.93
CA PRO A 294 -10.96 22.59 -5.00
C PRO A 294 -12.34 21.92 -4.98
N LYS A 295 -12.83 21.52 -6.15
CA LYS A 295 -14.16 20.93 -6.32
C LYS A 295 -14.13 19.74 -7.27
N ILE A 296 -15.11 18.86 -7.14
CA ILE A 296 -15.39 17.88 -8.18
C ILE A 296 -16.33 18.54 -9.19
N SER A 297 -15.97 18.47 -10.45
CA SER A 297 -16.71 19.01 -11.58
C SER A 297 -16.93 17.92 -12.60
N TYR A 298 -18.15 17.82 -13.10
CA TYR A 298 -18.52 16.90 -14.16
C TYR A 298 -19.08 17.72 -15.32
N VAL A 299 -18.52 17.52 -16.51
CA VAL A 299 -18.90 18.28 -17.72
C VAL A 299 -19.27 17.32 -18.84
N GLN A 300 -20.47 17.51 -19.37
CA GLN A 300 -20.99 16.81 -20.53
C GLN A 300 -21.21 17.81 -21.68
N PRO A 301 -20.21 18.03 -22.56
CA PRO A 301 -20.30 19.02 -23.62
C PRO A 301 -21.34 18.63 -24.68
N GLU A 302 -22.27 19.54 -25.02
CA GLU A 302 -23.26 19.32 -26.10
C GLU A 302 -22.61 19.04 -27.47
N SER A 303 -21.43 19.61 -27.71
CA SER A 303 -20.64 19.42 -28.94
C SER A 303 -19.88 18.09 -28.97
N GLY A 304 -19.89 17.33 -27.88
CA GLY A 304 -19.03 16.17 -27.65
C GLY A 304 -17.56 16.52 -27.34
N THR A 305 -17.18 17.80 -27.30
CA THR A 305 -15.81 18.23 -26.96
C THR A 305 -15.84 19.39 -25.96
N TYR A 306 -15.24 19.19 -24.79
CA TYR A 306 -15.02 20.24 -23.81
C TYR A 306 -13.71 20.96 -24.11
N SER A 307 -13.80 22.28 -24.36
CA SER A 307 -12.64 23.12 -24.64
C SER A 307 -12.25 23.87 -23.37
N TYR A 308 -11.18 23.43 -22.70
CA TYR A 308 -10.64 24.13 -21.53
C TYR A 308 -9.93 25.41 -21.95
N ASN A 309 -10.50 26.55 -21.55
CA ASN A 309 -10.00 27.90 -21.87
C ASN A 309 -10.24 28.86 -20.69
N GLU A 310 -9.77 28.44 -19.51
CA GLU A 310 -9.97 29.17 -18.27
C GLU A 310 -8.84 30.18 -18.03
N SER A 311 -9.21 31.46 -17.94
CA SER A 311 -8.25 32.56 -17.72
C SER A 311 -7.61 32.58 -16.33
N SER A 312 -8.20 31.88 -15.35
CA SER A 312 -7.74 31.78 -13.97
C SER A 312 -7.36 30.34 -13.64
N ALA A 313 -6.37 30.13 -12.76
CA ALA A 313 -6.05 28.82 -12.24
C ALA A 313 -7.28 28.15 -11.62
N LYS A 314 -7.56 26.90 -12.02
CA LYS A 314 -8.62 26.05 -11.47
C LYS A 314 -8.04 24.88 -10.73
N SER A 315 -8.81 24.26 -9.85
CA SER A 315 -8.36 23.10 -9.10
C SER A 315 -9.50 22.15 -8.71
N GLY A 316 -9.15 20.88 -8.57
CA GLY A 316 -10.04 19.81 -8.13
C GLY A 316 -10.01 18.60 -9.04
N ILE A 317 -11.14 17.90 -9.14
CA ILE A 317 -11.31 16.76 -10.03
C ILE A 317 -12.27 17.17 -11.15
N LEU A 318 -11.82 17.09 -12.39
CA LEU A 318 -12.61 17.41 -13.56
C LEU A 318 -12.87 16.13 -14.35
N VAL A 319 -14.11 15.65 -14.36
CA VAL A 319 -14.57 14.56 -15.21
C VAL A 319 -15.21 15.13 -16.46
N VAL A 320 -14.73 14.71 -17.62
CA VAL A 320 -15.22 15.15 -18.93
C VAL A 320 -15.84 13.97 -19.65
N ASP A 321 -17.18 13.94 -19.69
CA ASP A 321 -17.95 12.98 -20.47
C ASP A 321 -18.01 13.39 -21.94
N GLY A 322 -16.86 13.25 -22.60
CA GLY A 322 -16.66 13.65 -23.97
C GLY A 322 -15.17 13.85 -24.26
N ASN A 323 -14.89 14.34 -25.46
CA ASN A 323 -13.52 14.67 -25.86
C ASN A 323 -13.03 15.89 -25.07
N PHE A 324 -11.71 15.97 -24.86
CA PHE A 324 -11.08 17.09 -24.19
C PHE A 324 -10.15 17.84 -25.14
N SER A 325 -10.27 19.16 -25.15
CA SER A 325 -9.34 20.03 -25.88
C SER A 325 -8.80 21.11 -24.94
N TRP A 326 -7.48 21.15 -24.75
CA TRP A 326 -6.81 22.22 -24.04
C TRP A 326 -6.44 23.36 -25.00
N SER A 327 -6.79 24.60 -24.67
CA SER A 327 -6.41 25.75 -25.50
C SER A 327 -6.10 27.00 -24.67
N GLY A 328 -5.13 27.81 -25.12
CA GLY A 328 -4.73 29.04 -24.42
C GLY A 328 -3.53 28.84 -23.49
N ASN A 329 -3.44 29.67 -22.44
CA ASN A 329 -2.39 29.66 -21.42
C ASN A 329 -3.06 29.55 -20.05
N ASN A 330 -3.53 28.35 -19.72
CA ASN A 330 -4.34 28.10 -18.54
C ASN A 330 -3.52 27.33 -17.50
N THR A 331 -4.04 27.26 -16.28
CA THR A 331 -3.48 26.41 -15.22
C THR A 331 -4.57 25.57 -14.60
N TYR A 332 -4.29 24.30 -14.35
CA TYR A 332 -5.17 23.39 -13.63
C TYR A 332 -4.36 22.62 -12.57
N GLU A 333 -4.85 22.58 -11.33
CA GLU A 333 -4.24 21.84 -10.22
C GLU A 333 -5.17 20.71 -9.75
N GLY A 334 -4.82 19.45 -10.02
CA GLY A 334 -5.62 18.30 -9.59
C GLY A 334 -5.68 17.18 -10.62
N LEU A 335 -6.83 16.51 -10.68
CA LEU A 335 -7.07 15.38 -11.57
C LEU A 335 -8.00 15.80 -12.71
N ILE A 336 -7.66 15.43 -13.94
CA ILE A 336 -8.57 15.51 -15.10
C ILE A 336 -8.82 14.10 -15.60
N VAL A 337 -10.08 13.68 -15.68
CA VAL A 337 -10.51 12.39 -16.23
C VAL A 337 -11.27 12.65 -17.54
N VAL A 338 -10.79 12.09 -18.63
CA VAL A 338 -11.39 12.27 -19.97
C VAL A 338 -11.97 10.95 -20.42
N LEU A 339 -13.29 10.91 -20.62
CA LEU A 339 -14.02 9.70 -21.01
C LEU A 339 -14.20 9.58 -22.53
N GLY A 340 -14.03 10.67 -23.28
CA GLY A 340 -14.11 10.64 -24.74
C GLY A 340 -12.89 10.04 -25.44
N GLN A 341 -13.03 9.86 -26.74
CA GLN A 341 -12.00 9.22 -27.58
C GLN A 341 -10.81 10.13 -27.83
N THR A 342 -11.02 11.45 -27.88
CA THR A 342 -9.96 12.40 -28.24
C THR A 342 -9.52 13.23 -27.05
N LEU A 343 -8.21 13.23 -26.82
CA LEU A 343 -7.49 14.16 -25.96
C LEU A 343 -6.61 15.03 -26.86
N ALA A 344 -6.92 16.33 -26.97
CA ALA A 344 -6.25 17.26 -27.86
C ALA A 344 -5.59 18.42 -27.11
N TYR A 345 -4.34 18.73 -27.45
CA TYR A 345 -3.65 19.93 -26.97
C TYR A 345 -3.46 20.93 -28.10
N ASN A 346 -4.18 22.04 -28.05
CA ASN A 346 -4.28 23.08 -29.07
C ASN A 346 -3.94 24.46 -28.48
N GLY A 347 -2.69 24.75 -28.10
CA GLY A 347 -2.44 26.00 -27.36
C GLY A 347 -1.00 26.43 -27.11
N GLY A 348 -0.85 27.70 -26.74
CA GLY A 348 0.40 28.46 -26.59
C GLY A 348 0.82 28.69 -25.15
N GLY A 349 0.77 27.64 -24.33
CA GLY A 349 1.35 27.60 -22.99
C GLY A 349 0.42 27.01 -21.93
N GLY A 350 0.88 26.98 -20.69
CA GLY A 350 0.07 26.64 -19.51
C GLY A 350 0.67 25.52 -18.67
N SER A 351 -0.06 25.09 -17.65
CA SER A 351 0.39 24.01 -16.79
C SER A 351 -0.75 23.16 -16.25
N ILE A 352 -0.53 21.86 -16.19
CA ILE A 352 -1.33 20.94 -15.38
C ILE A 352 -0.43 20.44 -14.26
N ARG A 353 -0.83 20.70 -13.02
CA ARG A 353 -0.15 20.24 -11.82
C ARG A 353 -1.00 19.17 -11.16
N GLY A 354 -0.58 17.91 -11.24
CA GLY A 354 -1.38 16.74 -10.88
C GLY A 354 -1.32 15.68 -11.98
N ALA A 355 -2.46 15.05 -12.28
CA ALA A 355 -2.54 13.92 -13.21
C ALA A 355 -3.69 14.09 -14.21
N LEU A 356 -3.52 13.49 -15.39
CA LEU A 356 -4.57 13.36 -16.39
C LEU A 356 -4.77 11.89 -16.74
N VAL A 357 -5.99 11.42 -16.59
CA VAL A 357 -6.42 10.07 -16.96
C VAL A 357 -7.26 10.15 -18.23
N HIS A 358 -6.81 9.48 -19.28
CA HIS A 358 -7.55 9.29 -20.52
C HIS A 358 -8.13 7.87 -20.53
N ALA A 359 -9.42 7.77 -20.22
CA ALA A 359 -10.15 6.52 -20.09
C ALA A 359 -11.27 6.49 -21.15
N SER A 360 -10.91 6.29 -22.41
CA SER A 360 -11.87 6.32 -23.52
C SER A 360 -12.89 5.19 -23.37
N ILE A 361 -14.13 5.55 -23.05
CA ILE A 361 -15.23 4.59 -22.91
C ILE A 361 -15.94 4.38 -24.25
N ALA A 362 -16.34 3.14 -24.48
CA ALA A 362 -17.20 2.77 -25.58
C ALA A 362 -18.66 3.09 -25.27
N GLY A 363 -19.17 4.22 -25.77
CA GLY A 363 -20.57 4.62 -25.60
C GLY A 363 -20.86 5.94 -26.31
N SER A 364 -22.13 6.31 -26.46
CA SER A 364 -22.45 7.69 -26.83
C SER A 364 -22.08 8.58 -25.63
N PRO A 365 -21.25 9.63 -25.80
CA PRO A 365 -20.96 10.57 -24.72
C PRO A 365 -22.28 11.04 -24.09
N GLY A 366 -22.42 10.89 -22.77
CA GLY A 366 -23.66 11.22 -22.07
C GLY A 366 -24.68 10.10 -21.85
N ALA A 367 -24.43 8.89 -22.33
CA ALA A 367 -25.27 7.74 -21.98
C ALA A 367 -24.84 7.18 -20.62
N ARG A 368 -25.47 7.66 -19.54
CA ARG A 368 -25.33 7.05 -18.19
C ARG A 368 -25.98 5.66 -18.12
N GLU A 369 -26.90 5.35 -19.05
CA GLU A 369 -27.51 4.02 -19.18
C GLU A 369 -26.74 3.14 -20.19
N GLY A 370 -26.18 2.03 -19.70
CA GLY A 370 -25.51 0.99 -20.48
C GLY A 370 -24.18 0.53 -19.88
N ASP A 371 -23.74 -0.68 -20.24
CA ASP A 371 -22.48 -1.24 -19.74
C ASP A 371 -21.29 -0.51 -20.38
N TRP A 372 -20.57 0.28 -19.58
CA TRP A 372 -19.31 0.88 -20.04
C TRP A 372 -18.32 -0.25 -20.37
N SER A 373 -17.59 -0.10 -21.47
CA SER A 373 -16.49 -1.00 -21.80
C SER A 373 -15.31 -0.22 -22.36
N PHE A 374 -14.11 -0.68 -22.04
CA PHE A 374 -12.89 -0.29 -22.73
C PHE A 374 -12.72 -1.25 -23.91
N GLY A 375 -12.61 -0.76 -25.15
CA GLY A 375 -12.18 -1.64 -26.26
C GLY A 375 -12.82 -1.45 -27.64
N ILE A 376 -13.85 -0.61 -27.81
CA ILE A 376 -14.29 -0.19 -29.17
C ILE A 376 -14.10 1.29 -29.46
N GLY A 377 -14.03 2.14 -28.43
CA GLY A 377 -13.60 3.53 -28.56
C GLY A 377 -12.08 3.59 -28.39
N GLN A 378 -11.35 3.74 -29.49
CA GLN A 378 -9.90 3.83 -29.40
C GLN A 378 -9.51 5.24 -28.93
N ALA A 379 -8.61 5.32 -27.95
CA ALA A 379 -8.04 6.58 -27.51
C ALA A 379 -7.12 7.16 -28.58
N SER A 380 -7.32 8.43 -28.87
CA SER A 380 -6.46 9.24 -29.72
C SER A 380 -5.96 10.43 -28.90
N VAL A 381 -4.66 10.42 -28.62
CA VAL A 381 -3.96 11.55 -28.00
C VAL A 381 -3.28 12.33 -29.10
N THR A 382 -3.88 13.46 -29.47
CA THR A 382 -3.35 14.33 -30.52
C THR A 382 -2.74 15.56 -29.91
N SER A 383 -1.62 16.01 -30.48
CA SER A 383 -0.97 17.22 -30.00
C SER A 383 -0.66 18.15 -31.16
N ASN A 384 -1.31 19.31 -31.12
CA ASN A 384 -1.07 20.38 -32.07
C ASN A 384 -0.48 21.59 -31.31
N LEU A 385 0.77 21.44 -30.89
CA LEU A 385 1.55 22.49 -30.25
C LEU A 385 2.09 23.50 -31.30
N ASN A 386 1.19 24.08 -32.08
CA ASN A 386 1.54 25.18 -32.99
C ASN A 386 1.59 26.55 -32.28
N GLY A 387 1.30 26.59 -30.97
CA GLY A 387 1.43 27.78 -30.13
C GLY A 387 2.84 27.91 -29.55
N GLY A 388 3.50 29.05 -29.74
CA GLY A 388 4.89 29.28 -29.30
C GLY A 388 5.11 29.44 -27.79
N GLY A 389 4.23 28.95 -26.93
CA GLY A 389 4.37 29.06 -25.47
C GLY A 389 4.79 27.77 -24.79
N ASP A 390 5.16 27.89 -23.52
CA ASP A 390 5.70 26.79 -22.72
C ASP A 390 4.56 26.08 -21.98
N PHE A 391 4.47 24.77 -22.15
CA PHE A 391 3.43 23.95 -21.53
C PHE A 391 4.07 22.88 -20.66
N SER A 392 3.59 22.70 -19.43
CA SER A 392 4.13 21.69 -18.51
C SER A 392 3.06 20.83 -17.84
N PHE A 393 3.20 19.51 -17.94
CA PHE A 393 2.63 18.55 -17.00
C PHE A 393 3.59 18.38 -15.83
N VAL A 394 3.12 18.58 -14.61
CA VAL A 394 3.92 18.38 -13.38
C VAL A 394 3.10 17.53 -12.43
N HIS A 395 3.47 16.26 -12.28
CA HIS A 395 2.86 15.42 -11.25
C HIS A 395 3.24 15.94 -9.85
N SER A 396 2.23 16.13 -8.99
CA SER A 396 2.40 16.66 -7.64
C SER A 396 1.59 15.82 -6.66
N VAL A 397 2.29 15.07 -5.81
CA VAL A 397 1.70 14.21 -4.78
C VAL A 397 0.82 15.03 -3.83
N GLU A 398 1.31 16.18 -3.37
CA GLU A 398 0.56 17.08 -2.46
C GLU A 398 -0.78 17.54 -3.06
N VAL A 399 -0.79 17.90 -4.34
CA VAL A 399 -2.01 18.34 -5.03
C VAL A 399 -2.98 17.16 -5.20
N LEU A 400 -2.47 15.98 -5.57
CA LEU A 400 -3.28 14.79 -5.80
C LEU A 400 -3.88 14.25 -4.49
N ASP A 401 -3.12 14.23 -3.41
CA ASP A 401 -3.61 13.89 -2.07
C ASP A 401 -4.68 14.88 -1.60
N THR A 402 -4.52 16.17 -1.90
CA THR A 402 -5.50 17.20 -1.54
C THR A 402 -6.82 16.99 -2.27
N VAL A 403 -6.79 16.68 -3.57
CA VAL A 403 -8.01 16.45 -4.34
C VAL A 403 -8.60 15.05 -4.10
N ALA A 404 -7.79 14.06 -3.71
CA ALA A 404 -8.28 12.72 -3.33
C ALA A 404 -9.28 12.80 -2.17
N ARG A 405 -9.09 13.73 -1.23
CA ARG A 405 -10.04 13.96 -0.13
C ARG A 405 -11.41 14.43 -0.59
N LEU A 406 -11.53 14.97 -1.79
CA LEU A 406 -12.83 15.32 -2.36
C LEU A 406 -13.66 14.08 -2.70
N LEU A 407 -13.01 12.94 -2.90
CA LEU A 407 -13.71 11.69 -3.18
C LEU A 407 -14.15 10.99 -1.89
N GLU A 408 -13.63 11.33 -0.70
CA GLU A 408 -14.04 10.73 0.58
C GLU A 408 -15.56 10.75 0.82
N PRO A 409 -16.31 11.85 0.57
CA PRO A 409 -17.77 11.85 0.75
C PRO A 409 -18.52 11.02 -0.30
N VAL A 410 -17.91 10.81 -1.46
CA VAL A 410 -18.42 9.95 -2.55
C VAL A 410 -18.08 8.49 -2.29
N SER A 411 -17.09 8.26 -1.44
CA SER A 411 -16.57 6.96 -1.07
C SER A 411 -17.34 6.32 0.10
N ASP A 412 -18.41 6.95 0.60
CA ASP A 412 -19.45 6.27 1.40
C ASP A 412 -20.18 5.26 0.48
N GLY A 413 -19.52 4.12 0.23
CA GLY A 413 -19.88 3.07 -0.73
C GLY A 413 -18.71 2.50 -1.55
N LEU A 414 -17.59 3.23 -1.64
CA LEU A 414 -16.33 2.80 -2.25
C LEU A 414 -15.25 2.93 -1.17
N ILE A 415 -14.81 1.84 -0.59
CA ILE A 415 -14.07 1.85 0.69
C ILE A 415 -12.65 2.53 0.52
N ASP A 416 -11.80 2.64 1.55
CA ASP A 416 -10.44 3.28 1.59
C ASP A 416 -9.28 2.24 1.75
N ILE A 417 -8.04 2.33 1.21
CA ILE A 417 -6.80 1.48 1.43
C ILE A 417 -5.70 2.48 1.73
N SER A 418 -5.38 2.74 3.00
CA SER A 418 -4.16 3.49 3.29
C SER A 418 -3.56 3.30 4.69
N ASP A 419 -4.30 2.77 5.68
CA ASP A 419 -3.82 2.76 7.07
C ASP A 419 -3.32 1.38 7.56
N MET A 420 -2.18 0.90 7.04
CA MET A 420 -1.37 -0.12 7.75
C MET A 420 -0.60 0.54 8.90
N LYS A 421 -1.28 0.84 10.01
CA LYS A 421 -0.58 1.14 11.27
C LYS A 421 -0.05 -0.16 11.87
N LYS A 422 1.27 -0.29 11.96
CA LYS A 422 1.88 -1.12 13.02
C LYS A 422 1.41 -0.55 14.35
N THR A 423 0.47 -1.23 15.01
CA THR A 423 0.13 -0.99 16.41
C THR A 423 1.31 -1.42 17.28
N ASP A 424 2.37 -0.62 17.31
CA ASP A 424 3.49 -0.74 18.25
C ASP A 424 3.09 -0.32 19.69
N GLU A 425 1.83 0.07 19.92
CA GLU A 425 1.27 0.37 21.24
C GLU A 425 0.06 -0.50 21.60
N LEU A 426 0.13 -1.81 21.39
CA LEU A 426 -0.71 -2.71 22.18
C LEU A 426 -0.07 -2.83 23.56
N LYS A 427 -0.55 -2.02 24.51
CA LYS A 427 -0.29 -2.22 25.94
C LYS A 427 -0.70 -3.64 26.28
N VAL A 428 0.28 -4.53 26.36
CA VAL A 428 0.14 -5.88 26.89
C VAL A 428 -0.35 -5.75 28.33
N MET A 429 -1.67 -5.74 28.52
CA MET A 429 -2.26 -6.11 29.80
C MET A 429 -2.09 -7.63 29.92
N SER A 430 -0.88 -8.00 30.38
CA SER A 430 -0.63 -9.33 30.94
C SER A 430 -1.53 -9.49 32.16
N TRP A 431 -2.64 -10.17 31.97
CA TRP A 431 -3.36 -10.80 33.08
C TRP A 431 -2.75 -12.17 33.30
N ARG A 432 -2.21 -12.38 34.50
CA ARG A 432 -1.87 -13.68 35.06
C ARG A 432 -3.11 -14.39 35.55
#